data_AF-A0ABD3YEN2-F1
#
_entry.id   AF-A0ABD3YEN2-F1
#
_cell.length_a   1.000
_cell.length_b   1.000
_cell.length_c   1.000
_cell.angle_alpha   90.00
_cell.angle_beta   90.00
_cell.angle_gamma   90.00
#
_symmetry.space_group_name_H-M   'P 1'
#
loop_
_entity.id
_entity.type
_entity.pdbx_description
1 polymer ?
#
loop_
_entity_poly.entity_id
_entity_poly.type
_entity_poly.pdbx_seq_one_letter_code
_entity_poly.pdbx_strand_id
1 'polypeptide(L)' 'MAGQMERTRKWYGVPAKRGMRVLYTGCGKKEFGTIRSAKDCRLNVQLDGLKHTMPFHPTWELQYEPRKPLSTLSEGQA' A
#
# COMPACT_ATOMS: atom_id res chain seq x y z
N MET A 1 18.72 -13.41 -8.19
CA MET A 1 17.61 -13.93 -7.37
C MET A 1 16.46 -12.91 -7.42
N ALA A 2 15.36 -13.21 -8.11
CA ALA A 2 14.22 -12.29 -8.18
C ALA A 2 13.56 -12.18 -6.80
N GLY A 3 13.58 -10.97 -6.21
CA GLY A 3 13.09 -10.74 -4.85
C GLY A 3 11.61 -11.10 -4.72
N GLN A 4 11.22 -11.60 -3.54
CA GLN A 4 9.84 -12.04 -3.22
C GLN A 4 8.76 -10.99 -3.57
N MET A 5 9.14 -9.71 -3.59
CA MET A 5 8.30 -8.59 -4.00
C MET A 5 7.89 -8.65 -5.48
N GLU A 6 8.79 -9.01 -6.39
CA GLU A 6 8.51 -9.09 -7.83
C GLU A 6 7.57 -10.25 -8.15
N ARG A 7 7.78 -11.40 -7.50
CA ARG A 7 6.90 -12.58 -7.63
C ARG A 7 5.48 -12.27 -7.16
N THR A 8 5.33 -11.57 -6.03
CA THR A 8 4.02 -11.17 -5.49
C THR A 8 3.30 -10.20 -6.45
N ARG A 9 4.02 -9.21 -7.00
CA ARG A 9 3.45 -8.26 -7.97
C ARG A 9 3.01 -8.93 -9.26
N LYS A 10 3.81 -9.86 -9.81
CA LYS A 10 3.45 -10.62 -11.01
C LYS A 10 2.28 -11.56 -10.78
N TRP A 11 2.20 -12.17 -9.60
CA TRP A 11 1.15 -13.15 -9.30
C TRP A 11 -0.21 -12.50 -9.05
N TYR A 12 -0.25 -11.38 -8.32
CA TYR A 12 -1.50 -10.68 -7.98
C TYR A 12 -1.80 -9.47 -8.87
N GLY A 13 -0.88 -9.03 -9.72
CA GLY A 13 -1.05 -7.83 -10.55
C GLY A 13 -1.05 -6.50 -9.78
N VAL A 14 -0.60 -6.48 -8.51
CA VAL A 14 -0.70 -5.29 -7.65
C VAL A 14 0.48 -4.34 -7.82
N PRO A 15 0.27 -3.01 -7.73
CA PRO A 15 1.34 -2.01 -7.78
C PRO A 15 2.15 -1.89 -6.47
N ALA A 16 2.18 -2.94 -5.65
CA ALA A 16 2.83 -2.94 -4.34
C ALA A 16 4.34 -2.65 -4.44
N LYS A 17 4.79 -1.54 -3.84
CA LYS A 17 6.21 -1.14 -3.82
C LYS A 17 6.68 -0.87 -2.39
N ARG A 18 7.94 -1.20 -2.09
CA ARG A 18 8.55 -0.85 -0.80
C ARG A 18 8.52 0.67 -0.62
N GLY A 19 8.04 1.13 0.53
CA GLY A 19 7.85 2.54 0.86
C GLY A 19 6.58 3.19 0.28
N MET A 20 5.73 2.43 -0.42
CA MET A 20 4.45 2.94 -0.89
C MET A 20 3.46 3.03 0.27
N ARG A 21 2.66 4.10 0.28
CA ARG A 21 1.52 4.24 1.19
C ARG A 21 0.34 3.43 0.68
N VAL A 22 -0.39 2.88 1.63
CA VAL A 22 -1.63 2.15 1.41
C VAL A 22 -2.65 2.61 2.43
N LEU A 23 -3.92 2.63 2.06
CA LEU A 23 -5.03 2.80 2.99
C LEU A 23 -5.66 1.44 3.22
N TYR A 24 -5.51 0.91 4.44
CA TYR A 24 -6.21 -0.27 4.88
C TYR A 24 -7.64 0.14 5.26
N THR A 25 -8.64 -0.40 4.58
CA THR A 25 -10.06 -0.12 4.85
C THR A 25 -10.79 -1.30 5.51
N GLY A 26 -10.04 -2.27 6.03
CA GLY A 26 -10.61 -3.52 6.52
C GLY A 26 -11.27 -3.42 7.89
N CYS A 27 -12.22 -4.34 8.13
CA CYS A 27 -12.96 -4.42 9.39
C CYS A 27 -13.68 -3.10 9.77
N GLY A 28 -14.13 -2.35 8.75
CA GLY A 28 -14.83 -1.07 8.93
C GLY A 28 -13.96 0.09 9.42
N LYS A 29 -12.64 -0.10 9.51
CA LYS A 29 -11.67 0.93 9.92
C LYS A 29 -10.82 1.34 8.73
N LYS A 30 -10.64 2.64 8.56
CA LYS A 30 -9.75 3.23 7.55
C LYS A 30 -8.47 3.66 8.25
N GLU A 31 -7.38 2.97 7.99
CA GLU A 31 -6.08 3.19 8.63
C GLU A 31 -4.99 3.30 7.56
N PHE A 32 -4.17 4.34 7.64
CA PHE A 32 -3.06 4.49 6.70
C PHE A 32 -1.92 3.57 7.10
N GLY A 33 -1.21 3.06 6.11
CA GLY A 33 -0.06 2.20 6.31
C GLY A 33 1.02 2.41 5.27
N THR A 34 2.21 1.91 5.56
CA THR A 34 3.36 1.94 4.67
C THR A 34 3.88 0.53 4.44
N ILE A 35 4.03 0.15 3.17
CA ILE A 35 4.61 -1.15 2.81
C ILE A 35 6.10 -1.13 3.15
N ARG A 36 6.51 -1.90 4.15
CA ARG A 36 7.92 -2.02 4.56
C ARG A 36 8.66 -3.10 3.77
N SER A 37 7.99 -4.20 3.46
CA SER A 37 8.55 -5.35 2.73
C SER A 37 7.45 -6.27 2.22
N ALA A 38 7.80 -7.26 1.41
CA ALA A 38 6.90 -8.34 1.01
C ALA A 38 7.61 -9.68 1.26
N LYS A 39 6.92 -10.63 1.89
CA LYS A 39 7.44 -11.97 2.18
C LYS A 39 6.31 -12.97 2.00
N ASP A 40 6.60 -14.13 1.40
CA ASP A 40 5.65 -15.24 1.29
C ASP A 40 4.31 -14.84 0.64
N CYS A 41 4.34 -14.12 -0.48
CA CYS A 41 3.14 -13.63 -1.16
C CYS A 41 2.26 -12.69 -0.31
N ARG A 42 2.77 -12.16 0.80
CA ARG A 42 2.11 -11.20 1.70
C ARG A 42 2.89 -9.90 1.77
N LEU A 43 2.18 -8.79 1.95
CA LEU A 43 2.76 -7.46 2.13
C LEU A 43 2.87 -7.15 3.60
N ASN A 44 4.09 -6.89 4.06
CA ASN A 44 4.33 -6.39 5.41
C ASN A 44 4.06 -4.89 5.39
N VAL A 45 2.89 -4.51 5.91
CA VAL A 45 2.45 -3.12 6.03
C VAL A 45 2.54 -2.71 7.49
N GLN A 46 3.18 -1.57 7.74
CA GLN A 46 3.16 -0.92 9.04
C GLN A 46 2.05 0.11 9.02
N LEU A 47 0.96 -0.15 9.73
CA LEU A 47 -0.13 0.80 9.92
C LEU A 47 0.32 1.92 10.86
N ASP A 48 -0.15 3.14 10.65
CA ASP A 48 0.26 4.31 11.45
C ASP A 48 -0.22 4.18 12.91
N GLY A 49 -1.45 3.70 13.08
CA GLY A 49 -2.02 3.36 14.39
C GLY A 49 -1.34 2.19 15.12
N LEU A 50 -0.44 1.44 14.46
CA LEU A 50 0.24 0.27 15.05
C LEU A 50 1.76 0.41 14.97
N LYS A 51 2.45 0.26 16.10
CA LYS A 51 3.93 0.26 16.11
C LYS A 51 4.56 -0.96 15.43
N HIS A 52 3.78 -1.99 15.12
CA HIS A 52 4.27 -3.23 14.52
C HIS A 52 3.87 -3.36 13.06
N THR A 53 4.74 -4.00 12.28
CA THR A 53 4.44 -4.34 10.88
C THR A 53 3.67 -5.66 10.85
N MET A 54 2.55 -5.70 10.14
CA MET A 54 1.74 -6.91 10.01
C MET A 54 1.71 -7.40 8.57
N PRO A 55 1.68 -8.72 8.34
CA PRO A 55 1.54 -9.29 7.01
C PRO A 55 0.08 -9.23 6.55
N PHE A 56 -0.19 -8.44 5.52
CA PHE A 56 -1.50 -8.33 4.87
C PHE A 56 -1.52 -9.03 3.52
N HIS A 57 -2.72 -9.49 3.14
CA HIS A 57 -2.95 -10.00 1.80
C HIS A 57 -2.94 -8.84 0.80
N PRO A 58 -2.16 -8.91 -0.30
CA PRO A 58 -2.01 -7.81 -1.25
C PRO A 58 -3.32 -7.38 -1.93
N THR A 59 -4.33 -8.23 -1.99
CA THR A 59 -5.62 -7.95 -2.63
C THR A 59 -6.72 -7.60 -1.64
N TRP A 60 -6.47 -7.68 -0.33
CA TRP A 60 -7.50 -7.56 0.69
C TRP A 60 -7.56 -6.15 1.26
N GLU A 61 -8.66 -5.43 1.00
CA GLU A 61 -9.04 -4.12 1.59
C GLU A 61 -7.87 -3.12 1.73
N LEU A 62 -6.91 -3.19 0.80
CA LEU A 62 -5.77 -2.30 0.71
C LEU A 62 -5.94 -1.46 -0.54
N GLN A 63 -6.17 -0.17 -0.34
CA GLN A 63 -6.10 0.80 -1.43
C GLN A 63 -4.67 1.26 -1.57
N TYR A 64 -4.06 0.91 -2.69
CA TYR A 64 -2.77 1.44 -3.09
C TYR A 64 -2.99 2.88 -3.54
N GLU A 65 -2.72 3.82 -2.64
CA GLU A 65 -2.64 5.22 -3.00
C GLU A 65 -1.19 5.52 -3.39
N PRO A 66 -0.84 5.51 -4.70
CA PRO A 66 0.34 6.25 -5.10
C PRO A 66 0.09 7.67 -4.58
N ARG A 67 1.00 8.17 -3.73
CA ARG A 67 0.97 9.55 -3.24
C ARG A 67 0.58 10.41 -4.42
N LYS A 68 -0.68 10.87 -4.46
CA LYS A 68 -1.06 11.85 -5.47
C LYS A 68 -0.15 13.01 -5.16
N PRO A 69 0.71 13.47 -6.10
CA PRO A 69 1.22 14.80 -5.93
C PRO A 69 -0.01 15.66 -5.69
N LEU A 70 0.06 16.48 -4.65
CA LEU A 70 -0.87 17.55 -4.42
C LEU A 70 -0.92 18.39 -5.71
N SER A 71 -1.74 18.00 -6.67
CA SER A 71 -2.40 18.94 -7.57
C SER A 71 -3.48 19.60 -6.75
N THR A 72 -3.03 20.35 -5.75
CA THR A 72 -3.79 21.40 -5.10
C THR A 72 -4.02 22.44 -6.20
N LEU A 73 -5.28 22.53 -6.62
CA LEU A 73 -6.05 23.74 -6.89
C LEU A 73 -5.31 24.90 -7.61
N SER A 74 -5.84 25.27 -8.78
CA SER A 74 -6.26 26.64 -9.15
C SER A 74 -5.87 26.97 -10.59
N GLU A 75 -6.85 26.93 -11.49
CA GLU A 75 -7.14 28.12 -12.28
C GLU A 75 -8.64 28.13 -12.60
N GLY A 76 -9.40 28.90 -11.82
CA GLY A 76 -10.58 29.54 -12.36
C GLY A 76 -10.14 30.85 -12.98
N GLN A 77 -10.23 30.97 -14.30
CA GLN A 77 -10.36 32.20 -15.09
C GLN A 77 -10.94 31.76 -16.45
N ALA A 78 -11.85 32.43 -17.13
CA ALA A 78 -12.83 33.49 -16.89
C ALA A 78 -13.80 33.37 -18.08
#